data_AF-A0ABD5F258-F1
#
_entry.id   AF-A0ABD5F258-F1
#
_cell.length_a   1.000
_cell.length_b   1.000
_cell.length_c   1.000
_cell.angle_alpha   90.00
_cell.angle_beta   90.00
_cell.angle_gamma   90.00
#
_symmetry.space_group_name_H-M   'P 1'
#
loop_
_entity.id
_entity.type
_entity.pdbx_description
1 polymer ?
#
loop_
_entity_poly.entity_id
_entity_poly.type
_entity_poly.pdbx_seq_one_letter_code
_entity_poly.pdbx_strand_id
1 'polypeptide(L)'
;MRETIDAMVSSGMRDAGYRYVNLDAGWAAPIRGADGSLRADPDRFPHGIAALARYAHDRGLLLGIYHSPFNQGCGQDPRIGAAGHEQADAKTFAGWGVDYLKYDWCRMEAGHDDQEQYFTAMRDALRASGRHIVYSINPNSSGDPGAGLAYDWSHIADITRDAVDLVPAWGDAALWREGLAGVSQAFGQSGPLAPQSKPSHVNDPDMLVVGVGWYQFVVGHPTMALGAPRPDLTDTEQRAHFSLWAMLA
;
A
#
# COMPACT_ATOMS: atom_id res chain seq x y z
N MET A 1 -2.40 -5.32 -15.08
CA MET A 1 -1.08 -5.77 -14.56
C MET A 1 -0.06 -6.03 -15.65
N ARG A 2 -0.19 -7.04 -16.53
CA ARG A 2 0.84 -7.28 -17.56
C ARG A 2 1.08 -6.07 -18.47
N GLU A 3 0.00 -5.43 -18.92
CA GLU A 3 0.07 -4.18 -19.69
C GLU A 3 0.81 -3.06 -18.94
N THR A 4 0.55 -2.91 -17.63
CA THR A 4 1.26 -1.94 -16.76
C THR A 4 2.76 -2.27 -16.67
N ILE A 5 3.11 -3.54 -16.49
CA ILE A 5 4.50 -4.01 -16.45
C ILE A 5 5.20 -3.70 -17.78
N ASP A 6 4.57 -4.02 -18.90
CA ASP A 6 5.11 -3.73 -20.23
C ASP A 6 5.26 -2.21 -20.46
N ALA A 7 4.28 -1.42 -20.01
CA ALA A 7 4.32 0.04 -20.10
C ALA A 7 5.43 0.67 -19.24
N MET A 8 5.67 0.16 -18.02
CA MET A 8 6.77 0.61 -17.17
C MET A 8 8.14 0.35 -17.81
N VAL A 9 8.26 -0.74 -18.57
CA VAL A 9 9.47 -1.05 -19.35
C VAL A 9 9.58 -0.12 -20.56
N SER A 10 8.55 -0.05 -21.40
CA SER A 10 8.62 0.67 -22.68
C SER A 10 8.67 2.19 -22.53
N SER A 11 8.17 2.74 -21.43
CA SER A 11 8.20 4.17 -21.13
C SER A 11 9.54 4.67 -20.58
N GLY A 12 10.44 3.77 -20.18
CA GLY A 12 11.69 4.11 -19.50
C GLY A 12 11.55 4.30 -17.98
N MET A 13 10.34 4.17 -17.40
CA MET A 13 10.16 4.26 -15.94
C MET A 13 11.00 3.21 -15.20
N ARG A 14 11.05 1.97 -15.69
CA ARG A 14 11.91 0.94 -15.09
C ARG A 14 13.35 1.44 -15.02
N ASP A 15 13.87 1.97 -16.12
CA ASP A 15 15.27 2.39 -16.23
C ASP A 15 15.56 3.65 -15.41
N ALA A 16 14.54 4.49 -15.16
CA ALA A 16 14.58 5.62 -14.24
C ALA A 16 14.54 5.22 -12.74
N GLY A 17 14.30 3.94 -12.41
CA GLY A 17 14.34 3.44 -11.04
C GLY A 17 13.00 2.96 -10.46
N TYR A 18 11.90 3.09 -11.19
CA TYR A 18 10.60 2.54 -10.76
C TYR A 18 10.60 1.02 -10.92
N ARG A 19 10.89 0.30 -9.84
CA ARG A 19 11.09 -1.16 -9.88
C ARG A 19 9.90 -1.99 -9.38
N TYR A 20 9.06 -1.43 -8.52
CA TYR A 20 7.95 -2.17 -7.92
C TYR A 20 6.65 -1.97 -8.69
N VAL A 21 5.95 -3.07 -8.96
CA VAL A 21 4.57 -3.07 -9.43
C VAL A 21 3.72 -3.75 -8.35
N ASN A 22 2.86 -2.98 -7.68
CA ASN A 22 2.18 -3.46 -6.48
C ASN A 22 0.71 -3.78 -6.78
N LEU A 23 0.27 -4.98 -6.38
CA LEU A 23 -1.15 -5.30 -6.27
C LEU A 23 -1.70 -4.76 -4.96
N ASP A 24 -2.76 -3.97 -5.05
CA ASP A 24 -3.54 -3.55 -3.87
C ASP A 24 -4.66 -4.56 -3.55
N ALA A 25 -5.63 -4.19 -2.72
CA ALA A 25 -6.74 -5.03 -2.32
C ALA A 25 -7.54 -5.62 -3.50
N GLY A 26 -8.24 -6.73 -3.25
CA GLY A 26 -9.10 -7.40 -4.22
C GLY A 26 -8.39 -8.42 -5.12
N TRP A 27 -7.17 -8.84 -4.77
CA TRP A 27 -6.45 -9.88 -5.51
C TRP A 27 -6.78 -11.31 -5.06
N ALA A 28 -7.14 -11.49 -3.78
CA ALA A 28 -7.32 -12.80 -3.16
C ALA A 28 -8.73 -13.38 -3.37
N ALA A 29 -8.81 -14.70 -3.37
CA ALA A 29 -10.08 -15.40 -3.26
C ALA A 29 -10.74 -15.10 -1.90
N PRO A 30 -12.09 -15.06 -1.82
CA PRO A 30 -12.79 -14.65 -0.59
C PRO A 30 -12.71 -15.68 0.55
N ILE A 31 -12.15 -16.87 0.27
CA ILE A 31 -11.97 -17.94 1.25
C ILE A 31 -10.58 -18.55 1.10
N ARG A 32 -9.99 -18.91 2.24
CA ARG A 32 -8.77 -19.73 2.29
C ARG A 32 -9.04 -21.11 1.71
N GLY A 33 -7.97 -21.79 1.31
CA GLY A 33 -8.01 -23.19 0.95
C GLY A 33 -8.43 -24.10 2.09
N ALA A 34 -8.81 -25.33 1.76
CA ALA A 34 -9.12 -26.36 2.75
C ALA A 34 -7.93 -26.69 3.68
N ASP A 35 -6.71 -26.42 3.21
CA ASP A 35 -5.45 -26.51 3.96
C ASP A 35 -5.10 -25.22 4.73
N GLY A 36 -6.01 -24.23 4.76
CA GLY A 36 -5.80 -22.92 5.38
C GLY A 36 -4.96 -21.94 4.55
N SER A 37 -4.50 -22.33 3.37
CA SER A 37 -3.65 -21.49 2.52
C SER A 37 -4.39 -20.28 1.95
N LEU A 38 -3.70 -19.15 1.83
CA LEU A 38 -4.19 -18.00 1.09
C LEU A 38 -4.16 -18.31 -0.42
N ARG A 39 -5.17 -17.84 -1.16
CA ARG A 39 -5.33 -18.10 -2.59
C ARG A 39 -5.62 -16.82 -3.34
N ALA A 40 -5.07 -16.71 -4.55
CA ALA A 40 -5.49 -15.68 -5.49
C ALA A 40 -6.90 -15.99 -6.02
N ASP A 41 -7.66 -14.96 -6.35
CA ASP A 41 -8.91 -15.11 -7.09
C ASP A 41 -8.61 -15.77 -8.46
N PRO A 42 -9.15 -16.97 -8.74
CA PRO A 42 -8.82 -17.70 -9.97
C PRO A 42 -9.39 -17.04 -11.24
N ASP A 43 -10.45 -16.24 -11.13
CA ASP A 43 -11.03 -15.53 -12.28
C ASP A 43 -10.17 -14.32 -12.65
N ARG A 44 -9.61 -13.64 -11.64
CA ARG A 44 -8.70 -12.50 -11.84
C ARG A 44 -7.27 -12.93 -12.16
N PHE A 45 -6.81 -14.00 -11.53
CA PHE A 45 -5.45 -14.54 -11.65
C PHE A 45 -5.48 -16.02 -12.05
N PRO A 46 -5.94 -16.34 -13.29
CA PRO A 46 -6.08 -17.73 -13.75
C PRO A 46 -4.75 -18.51 -13.82
N HIS A 47 -3.61 -17.80 -13.77
CA HIS A 47 -2.28 -18.39 -13.73
C HIS A 47 -1.58 -18.23 -12.35
N GLY A 48 -2.30 -17.67 -11.37
CA GLY A 48 -1.81 -17.38 -10.03
C GLY A 48 -0.80 -16.23 -9.94
N ILE A 49 -0.53 -15.78 -8.71
CA ILE A 49 0.40 -14.70 -8.42
C ILE A 49 1.83 -15.08 -8.80
N ALA A 50 2.24 -16.33 -8.61
CA ALA A 50 3.59 -16.79 -8.96
C ALA A 50 3.93 -16.59 -10.44
N ALA A 51 2.95 -16.79 -11.34
CA ALA A 51 3.17 -16.53 -12.76
C ALA A 51 3.28 -15.03 -13.07
N LEU A 52 2.56 -14.19 -12.33
CA LEU A 52 2.67 -12.73 -12.45
C LEU A 52 4.01 -12.23 -11.91
N ALA A 53 4.48 -12.78 -10.78
CA ALA A 53 5.78 -12.42 -10.19
C ALA A 53 6.91 -12.74 -11.17
N ARG A 54 6.93 -13.98 -11.71
CA ARG A 54 7.88 -14.35 -12.77
C ARG A 54 7.82 -13.41 -13.98
N TYR A 55 6.62 -13.03 -14.43
CA TYR A 55 6.47 -12.11 -15.56
C TYR A 55 7.09 -10.72 -15.28
N ALA A 56 6.95 -10.21 -14.06
CA ALA A 56 7.59 -8.97 -13.61
C ALA A 56 9.12 -9.14 -13.53
N HIS A 57 9.60 -10.22 -12.90
CA HIS A 57 11.03 -10.51 -12.73
C HIS A 57 11.75 -10.65 -14.08
N ASP A 58 11.15 -11.34 -15.06
CA ASP A 58 11.69 -11.50 -16.42
C ASP A 58 11.89 -10.16 -17.15
N ARG A 59 11.27 -9.08 -16.64
CA ARG A 59 11.37 -7.71 -17.17
C ARG A 59 12.20 -6.77 -16.30
N GLY A 60 12.82 -7.28 -15.24
CA GLY A 60 13.61 -6.50 -14.30
C GLY A 60 12.77 -5.64 -13.35
N LEU A 61 11.52 -6.04 -13.11
CA LEU A 61 10.60 -5.43 -12.14
C LEU A 61 10.36 -6.40 -10.98
N LEU A 62 9.84 -5.88 -9.86
CA LEU A 62 9.55 -6.58 -8.61
C LEU A 62 8.05 -6.52 -8.34
N LEU A 63 7.45 -7.59 -7.80
CA LEU A 63 6.01 -7.66 -7.55
C LEU A 63 5.68 -7.41 -6.08
N GLY A 64 4.84 -6.42 -5.81
CA GLY A 64 4.22 -6.24 -4.50
C GLY A 64 2.83 -6.84 -4.40
N ILE A 65 2.42 -7.15 -3.17
CA ILE A 65 1.08 -7.62 -2.83
C ILE A 65 0.54 -6.87 -1.62
N TYR A 66 -0.77 -6.93 -1.44
CA TYR A 66 -1.50 -6.34 -0.32
C TYR A 66 -2.01 -7.42 0.63
N HIS A 67 -2.00 -7.15 1.92
CA HIS A 67 -2.70 -7.95 2.92
C HIS A 67 -2.97 -7.11 4.16
N SER A 68 -3.57 -7.71 5.20
CA SER A 68 -3.82 -7.06 6.49
C SER A 68 -4.08 -8.13 7.56
N PRO A 69 -3.90 -7.84 8.85
CA PRO A 69 -4.32 -8.77 9.90
C PRO A 69 -5.85 -8.91 9.92
N PHE A 70 -6.57 -7.84 9.56
CA PHE A 70 -8.03 -7.81 9.49
C PHE A 70 -8.49 -7.07 8.24
N ASN A 71 -9.49 -7.58 7.52
CA ASN A 71 -9.90 -7.04 6.22
C ASN A 71 -11.26 -6.29 6.25
N GLN A 72 -11.64 -5.67 7.38
CA GLN A 72 -12.91 -4.94 7.43
C GLN A 72 -12.83 -3.65 6.60
N GLY A 73 -13.66 -3.56 5.55
CA GLY A 73 -13.83 -2.34 4.77
C GLY A 73 -12.73 -2.02 3.76
N CYS A 74 -11.69 -2.85 3.64
CA CYS A 74 -10.53 -2.58 2.77
C CYS A 74 -10.47 -3.47 1.52
N GLY A 75 -11.61 -3.83 0.93
CA GLY A 75 -11.63 -4.47 -0.39
C GLY A 75 -11.18 -5.94 -0.47
N GLN A 76 -11.01 -6.61 0.67
CA GLN A 76 -10.85 -8.07 0.77
C GLN A 76 -11.86 -8.69 1.73
N ASP A 77 -12.05 -10.00 1.64
CA ASP A 77 -12.98 -10.70 2.53
C ASP A 77 -12.43 -10.73 3.99
N PRO A 78 -13.21 -10.31 5.00
CA PRO A 78 -12.76 -10.35 6.40
C PRO A 78 -12.29 -11.72 6.89
N ARG A 79 -12.80 -12.82 6.29
CA ARG A 79 -12.47 -14.20 6.70
C ARG A 79 -11.06 -14.63 6.33
N ILE A 80 -10.38 -13.89 5.46
CA ILE A 80 -9.02 -14.22 5.01
C ILE A 80 -7.94 -13.34 5.64
N GLY A 81 -8.27 -12.54 6.67
CA GLY A 81 -7.27 -11.75 7.42
C GLY A 81 -6.09 -12.61 7.91
N ALA A 82 -4.93 -11.98 8.05
CA ALA A 82 -3.69 -12.68 8.39
C ALA A 82 -3.53 -12.97 9.89
N ALA A 83 -4.35 -12.39 10.77
CA ALA A 83 -4.24 -12.60 12.21
C ALA A 83 -4.24 -14.10 12.57
N GLY A 84 -3.13 -14.60 13.13
CA GLY A 84 -2.91 -16.02 13.45
C GLY A 84 -2.48 -16.90 12.27
N HIS A 85 -2.31 -16.32 11.08
CA HIS A 85 -1.89 -16.97 9.83
C HIS A 85 -0.61 -16.37 9.24
N GLU A 86 0.07 -15.46 9.95
CA GLU A 86 1.17 -14.63 9.44
C GLU A 86 2.29 -15.47 8.85
N GLN A 87 2.72 -16.53 9.56
CA GLN A 87 3.78 -17.43 9.09
C GLN A 87 3.39 -18.18 7.80
N ALA A 88 2.15 -18.66 7.72
CA ALA A 88 1.66 -19.39 6.56
C ALA A 88 1.50 -18.46 5.34
N ASP A 89 0.99 -17.25 5.57
CA ASP A 89 0.79 -16.24 4.54
C ASP A 89 2.12 -15.70 4.02
N ALA A 90 3.08 -15.38 4.90
CA ALA A 90 4.43 -14.97 4.52
C ALA A 90 5.15 -16.04 3.68
N LYS A 91 5.03 -17.33 4.07
CA LYS A 91 5.58 -18.45 3.28
C LYS A 91 4.90 -18.55 1.92
N THR A 92 3.61 -18.27 1.84
CA THR A 92 2.86 -18.26 0.56
C THR A 92 3.38 -17.15 -0.34
N PHE A 93 3.54 -15.92 0.17
CA PHE A 93 4.09 -14.79 -0.57
C PHE A 93 5.52 -15.06 -1.07
N ALA A 94 6.39 -15.58 -0.20
CA ALA A 94 7.74 -15.97 -0.59
C ALA A 94 7.74 -17.08 -1.65
N GLY A 95 6.86 -18.08 -1.52
CA GLY A 95 6.70 -19.16 -2.50
C GLY A 95 6.17 -18.69 -3.86
N TRP A 96 5.40 -17.60 -3.89
CA TRP A 96 4.99 -16.95 -5.14
C TRP A 96 6.06 -16.02 -5.72
N GLY A 97 7.10 -15.68 -4.97
CA GLY A 97 8.13 -14.74 -5.40
C GLY A 97 7.72 -13.27 -5.24
N VAL A 98 6.83 -12.96 -4.30
CA VAL A 98 6.52 -11.56 -3.94
C VAL A 98 7.76 -10.88 -3.35
N ASP A 99 7.91 -9.58 -3.60
CA ASP A 99 9.06 -8.75 -3.21
C ASP A 99 8.70 -7.62 -2.24
N TYR A 100 7.41 -7.29 -2.14
CA TYR A 100 6.90 -6.18 -1.34
C TYR A 100 5.53 -6.57 -0.75
N LEU A 101 5.30 -6.24 0.51
CA LEU A 101 4.00 -6.37 1.17
C LEU A 101 3.54 -5.00 1.67
N LYS A 102 2.42 -4.49 1.12
CA LYS A 102 1.60 -3.46 1.77
C LYS A 102 0.72 -4.17 2.80
N TYR A 103 0.73 -3.68 4.03
CA TYR A 103 0.06 -4.32 5.16
C TYR A 103 -0.72 -3.30 5.98
N ASP A 104 -2.02 -3.18 5.67
CA ASP A 104 -2.92 -2.30 6.41
C ASP A 104 -3.32 -2.90 7.77
N TRP A 105 -4.05 -2.13 8.58
CA TRP A 105 -4.73 -2.60 9.79
C TRP A 105 -6.18 -3.06 9.56
N CYS A 106 -6.97 -2.19 8.92
CA CYS A 106 -8.33 -2.44 8.41
C CYS A 106 -9.33 -2.98 9.43
N ARG A 107 -9.34 -2.37 10.62
CA ARG A 107 -10.34 -2.56 11.69
C ARG A 107 -10.42 -1.30 12.57
N MET A 108 -11.61 -0.96 13.06
CA MET A 108 -11.78 0.22 13.92
C MET A 108 -11.05 0.07 15.26
N GLU A 109 -11.16 -1.08 15.91
CA GLU A 109 -10.43 -1.39 17.13
C GLU A 109 -8.94 -1.54 16.85
N ALA A 110 -8.15 -0.60 17.37
CA ALA A 110 -6.76 -0.38 16.99
C ALA A 110 -5.94 0.21 18.14
N GLY A 111 -5.83 -0.52 19.26
CA GLY A 111 -4.88 -0.14 20.30
C GLY A 111 -3.45 -0.18 19.77
N HIS A 112 -2.59 0.74 20.22
CA HIS A 112 -1.19 0.77 19.80
C HIS A 112 -0.49 -0.58 20.06
N ASP A 113 -0.68 -1.14 21.25
CA ASP A 113 -0.11 -2.45 21.62
C ASP A 113 -0.59 -3.58 20.69
N ASP A 114 -1.86 -3.56 20.27
CA ASP A 114 -2.40 -4.55 19.33
C ASP A 114 -1.76 -4.38 17.94
N GLN A 115 -1.64 -3.14 17.46
CA GLN A 115 -0.99 -2.84 16.18
C GLN A 115 0.47 -3.29 16.19
N GLU A 116 1.21 -2.96 17.25
CA GLU A 116 2.60 -3.39 17.45
C GLU A 116 2.69 -4.92 17.42
N GLN A 117 1.79 -5.63 18.10
CA GLN A 117 1.76 -7.09 18.13
C GLN A 117 1.58 -7.70 16.73
N TYR A 118 0.54 -7.33 15.99
CA TYR A 118 0.25 -7.98 14.69
C TYR A 118 1.22 -7.55 13.58
N PHE A 119 1.67 -6.30 13.56
CA PHE A 119 2.68 -5.86 12.60
C PHE A 119 4.03 -6.53 12.89
N THR A 120 4.40 -6.68 14.17
CA THR A 120 5.58 -7.47 14.57
C THR A 120 5.46 -8.93 14.16
N ALA A 121 4.31 -9.56 14.35
CA ALA A 121 4.09 -10.95 13.95
C ALA A 121 4.31 -11.16 12.44
N MET A 122 3.79 -10.26 11.61
CA MET A 122 4.00 -10.32 10.15
C MET A 122 5.45 -10.01 9.78
N ARG A 123 6.10 -9.00 10.38
CA ARG A 123 7.53 -8.72 10.20
C ARG A 123 8.38 -9.96 10.42
N ASP A 124 8.17 -10.65 11.54
CA ASP A 124 8.95 -11.83 11.92
C ASP A 124 8.66 -13.00 10.97
N ALA A 125 7.41 -13.17 10.55
CA ALA A 125 7.02 -14.15 9.54
C ALA A 125 7.69 -13.91 8.18
N LEU A 126 7.73 -12.66 7.70
CA LEU A 126 8.41 -12.29 6.46
C LEU A 126 9.91 -12.58 6.55
N ARG A 127 10.56 -12.20 7.65
CA ARG A 127 11.99 -12.48 7.89
C ARG A 127 12.29 -13.98 7.93
N ALA A 128 11.38 -14.79 8.48
CA ALA A 128 11.53 -16.25 8.53
C ALA A 128 11.20 -16.96 7.20
N SER A 129 10.62 -16.26 6.22
CA SER A 129 10.14 -16.87 4.97
C SER A 129 11.25 -17.35 4.02
N GLY A 130 12.49 -16.88 4.22
CA GLY A 130 13.64 -17.17 3.35
C GLY A 130 13.74 -16.28 2.12
N ARG A 131 12.84 -15.29 1.96
CA ARG A 131 12.90 -14.24 0.92
C ARG A 131 12.85 -12.87 1.59
N HIS A 132 13.68 -11.94 1.14
CA HIS A 132 13.54 -10.54 1.54
C HIS A 132 12.31 -9.94 0.84
N ILE A 133 11.34 -9.51 1.62
CA ILE A 133 10.10 -8.88 1.18
C ILE A 133 10.05 -7.53 1.90
N VAL A 134 10.05 -6.42 1.15
CA VAL A 134 9.92 -5.08 1.71
C VAL A 134 8.59 -4.98 2.46
N TYR A 135 8.63 -4.52 3.69
CA TYR A 135 7.47 -4.47 4.56
C TYR A 135 6.98 -3.03 4.74
N SER A 136 5.85 -2.70 4.14
CA SER A 136 5.19 -1.40 4.24
C SER A 136 3.91 -1.53 5.04
N ILE A 137 3.79 -0.77 6.13
CA ILE A 137 2.62 -0.83 7.01
C ILE A 137 1.77 0.43 6.92
N ASN A 138 0.48 0.27 7.19
CA ASN A 138 -0.45 1.38 7.32
C ASN A 138 -1.31 1.22 8.59
N PRO A 139 -0.88 1.83 9.71
CA PRO A 139 -1.66 1.84 10.95
C PRO A 139 -2.90 2.75 10.87
N ASN A 140 -2.97 3.66 9.88
CA ASN A 140 -4.00 4.71 9.80
C ASN A 140 -5.35 4.17 9.30
N SER A 141 -5.39 2.99 8.66
CA SER A 141 -6.63 2.31 8.25
C SER A 141 -7.39 1.72 9.45
N SER A 142 -7.71 2.57 10.42
CA SER A 142 -8.17 2.19 11.74
C SER A 142 -9.04 3.27 12.40
N GLY A 143 -9.47 3.03 13.64
CA GLY A 143 -10.11 4.08 14.46
C GLY A 143 -9.17 5.19 14.93
N ASP A 144 -7.86 5.04 14.70
CA ASP A 144 -6.83 6.05 14.95
C ASP A 144 -6.11 6.42 13.64
N PRO A 145 -6.63 7.38 12.86
CA PRO A 145 -6.02 7.80 11.60
C PRO A 145 -4.69 8.57 11.78
N GLY A 146 -4.28 8.83 13.03
CA GLY A 146 -3.01 9.48 13.37
C GLY A 146 -1.93 8.52 13.86
N ALA A 147 -2.19 7.22 13.92
CA ALA A 147 -1.26 6.24 14.50
C ALA A 147 0.12 6.21 13.79
N GLY A 148 0.16 6.40 12.48
CA GLY A 148 1.40 6.50 11.70
C GLY A 148 2.22 7.74 12.03
N LEU A 149 1.56 8.82 12.47
CA LEU A 149 2.22 10.04 12.91
C LEU A 149 2.68 9.99 14.37
N ALA A 150 1.91 9.28 15.20
CA ALA A 150 2.03 9.36 16.66
C ALA A 150 3.14 8.46 17.23
N TYR A 151 3.47 7.36 16.55
CA TYR A 151 4.35 6.32 17.08
C TYR A 151 5.55 6.04 16.16
N ASP A 152 6.65 5.56 16.73
CA ASP A 152 7.85 5.16 15.97
C ASP A 152 7.74 3.70 15.50
N TRP A 153 7.43 3.53 14.22
CA TRP A 153 7.29 2.23 13.57
C TRP A 153 8.59 1.72 12.91
N SER A 154 9.69 2.47 13.01
CA SER A 154 10.92 2.19 12.28
C SER A 154 11.67 0.93 12.72
N HIS A 155 11.26 0.34 13.83
CA HIS A 155 11.75 -0.95 14.32
C HIS A 155 10.91 -2.14 13.84
N ILE A 156 9.75 -1.88 13.22
CA ILE A 156 8.82 -2.89 12.70
C ILE A 156 8.92 -2.99 11.17
N ALA A 157 8.83 -1.87 10.47
CA ALA A 157 8.62 -1.85 9.02
C ALA A 157 9.68 -1.04 8.26
N ASP A 158 9.89 -1.39 7.00
CA ASP A 158 10.75 -0.66 6.08
C ASP A 158 10.09 0.65 5.61
N ILE A 159 8.75 0.68 5.56
CA ILE A 159 7.95 1.85 5.17
C ILE A 159 6.76 1.97 6.10
N THR A 160 6.37 3.19 6.48
CA THR A 160 5.14 3.42 7.26
C THR A 160 4.36 4.61 6.74
N ARG A 161 3.07 4.37 6.45
CA ARG A 161 2.12 5.42 6.12
C ARG A 161 1.96 6.39 7.27
N ASP A 162 2.23 7.67 7.03
CA ASP A 162 2.16 8.75 8.01
C ASP A 162 1.17 9.86 7.60
N ALA A 163 0.46 9.68 6.49
CA ALA A 163 -0.73 10.44 6.14
C ALA A 163 -1.96 9.55 5.96
N VAL A 164 -3.14 10.15 6.06
CA VAL A 164 -4.38 9.52 5.59
C VAL A 164 -4.39 9.42 4.06
N ASP A 165 -5.33 8.66 3.49
CA ASP A 165 -5.34 8.38 2.06
C ASP A 165 -5.38 9.66 1.20
N LEU A 166 -4.46 9.71 0.24
CA LEU A 166 -4.25 10.84 -0.66
C LEU A 166 -5.13 10.72 -1.91
N VAL A 167 -5.76 11.84 -2.28
CA VAL A 167 -6.60 11.95 -3.48
C VAL A 167 -6.05 13.03 -4.43
N PRO A 168 -6.38 13.00 -5.75
CA PRO A 168 -5.87 13.95 -6.74
C PRO A 168 -6.51 15.34 -6.64
N ALA A 169 -6.34 15.99 -5.49
CA ALA A 169 -6.71 17.37 -5.22
C ALA A 169 -5.54 18.07 -4.51
N TRP A 170 -5.36 19.37 -4.74
CA TRP A 170 -4.25 20.08 -4.09
C TRP A 170 -4.47 20.20 -2.58
N GLY A 171 -5.68 20.57 -2.16
CA GLY A 171 -6.10 20.59 -0.77
C GLY A 171 -7.59 20.87 -0.72
N ASP A 172 -8.32 20.15 0.14
CA ASP A 172 -9.76 20.28 0.22
C ASP A 172 -10.25 20.08 1.66
N ALA A 173 -10.90 21.10 2.21
CA ALA A 173 -11.35 21.07 3.60
C ALA A 173 -12.54 20.12 3.83
N ALA A 174 -13.32 19.81 2.79
CA ALA A 174 -14.44 18.88 2.92
C ALA A 174 -13.93 17.44 2.95
N LEU A 175 -13.07 17.06 2.00
CA LEU A 175 -12.42 15.74 1.95
C LEU A 175 -11.61 15.48 3.22
N TRP A 176 -10.91 16.51 3.73
CA TRP A 176 -10.15 16.41 4.97
C TRP A 176 -10.98 16.04 6.19
N ARG A 177 -12.20 16.59 6.30
CA ARG A 177 -13.12 16.22 7.39
C ARG A 177 -13.62 14.78 7.28
N GLU A 178 -13.61 14.22 6.08
CA GLU A 178 -13.95 12.81 5.81
C GLU A 178 -12.73 11.88 5.89
N GLY A 179 -11.57 12.38 6.34
CA GLY A 179 -10.35 11.57 6.49
C GLY A 179 -9.57 11.33 5.20
N LEU A 180 -9.73 12.19 4.19
CA LEU A 180 -8.98 12.13 2.94
C LEU A 180 -8.10 13.36 2.75
N ALA A 181 -6.88 13.18 2.28
CA ALA A 181 -5.91 14.26 2.10
C ALA A 181 -5.80 14.68 0.63
N GLY A 182 -5.88 15.98 0.35
CA GLY A 182 -5.20 16.51 -0.83
C GLY A 182 -3.68 16.57 -0.62
N VAL A 183 -2.92 16.82 -1.69
CA VAL A 183 -1.45 16.88 -1.69
C VAL A 183 -0.92 17.77 -0.56
N SER A 184 -1.34 19.03 -0.49
CA SER A 184 -0.87 19.98 0.53
C SER A 184 -1.15 19.54 1.98
N GLN A 185 -2.22 18.77 2.19
CA GLN A 185 -2.59 18.26 3.51
C GLN A 185 -1.74 17.05 3.90
N ALA A 186 -1.55 16.08 3.01
CA ALA A 186 -0.72 14.90 3.26
C ALA A 186 0.73 15.29 3.56
N PHE A 187 1.30 16.22 2.79
CA PHE A 187 2.66 16.73 3.05
C PHE A 187 2.73 17.66 4.25
N GLY A 188 1.63 18.33 4.60
CA GLY A 188 1.51 19.06 5.86
C GLY A 188 1.59 18.16 7.09
N GLN A 189 1.02 16.95 7.01
CA GLN A 189 1.13 15.91 8.05
C GLN A 189 2.54 15.33 8.13
N SER A 190 3.11 14.98 6.97
CA SER A 190 4.33 14.17 6.89
C SER A 190 5.62 15.00 7.01
N GLY A 191 5.57 16.28 6.63
CA GLY A 191 6.74 17.18 6.65
C GLY A 191 7.48 17.23 7.99
N PRO A 192 6.78 17.34 9.15
CA PRO A 192 7.41 17.27 10.48
C PRO A 192 8.17 15.96 10.77
N LEU A 193 7.82 14.85 10.11
CA LEU A 193 8.45 13.54 10.30
C LEU A 193 9.56 13.24 9.29
N ALA A 194 9.77 14.08 8.29
CA ALA A 194 10.85 13.90 7.31
C ALA A 194 12.23 13.59 7.94
N PRO A 195 12.65 14.23 9.06
CA PRO A 195 13.93 13.90 9.71
C PRO A 195 14.02 12.50 10.32
N GLN A 196 12.91 11.76 10.42
CA GLN A 196 12.85 10.39 10.95
C GLN A 196 13.05 9.33 9.87
N SER A 197 12.90 9.70 8.58
CA SER A 197 13.28 8.85 7.45
C SER A 197 14.79 8.57 7.49
N LYS A 198 15.17 7.33 7.22
CA LYS A 198 16.54 6.82 7.19
C LYS A 198 16.66 5.68 6.18
N PRO A 199 17.87 5.27 5.76
CA PRO A 199 18.02 4.23 4.73
C PRO A 199 17.33 2.88 5.02
N SER A 200 17.04 2.58 6.29
CA SER A 200 16.34 1.37 6.71
C SER A 200 14.85 1.57 6.99
N HIS A 201 14.32 2.79 6.86
CA HIS A 201 12.93 3.11 7.15
C HIS A 201 12.50 4.44 6.50
N VAL A 202 11.41 4.45 5.73
CA VAL A 202 10.91 5.67 5.07
C VAL A 202 9.46 5.95 5.49
N ASN A 203 9.19 7.22 5.80
CA ASN A 203 7.83 7.72 6.02
C ASN A 203 7.09 7.92 4.69
N ASP A 204 5.81 7.57 4.67
CA ASP A 204 4.99 7.47 3.45
C ASP A 204 3.70 8.32 3.53
N PRO A 205 3.74 9.59 3.06
CA PRO A 205 2.56 10.40 2.73
C PRO A 205 1.57 9.83 1.69
N ASP A 206 1.66 8.56 1.30
CA ASP A 206 0.83 7.84 0.33
C ASP A 206 1.25 7.94 -1.16
N MET A 207 0.46 7.38 -2.08
CA MET A 207 0.87 7.27 -3.48
C MET A 207 1.01 8.61 -4.23
N LEU A 208 1.82 8.58 -5.29
CA LEU A 208 1.82 9.62 -6.32
C LEU A 208 0.49 9.65 -7.07
N VAL A 209 -0.11 10.83 -7.21
CA VAL A 209 -1.33 11.08 -8.02
C VAL A 209 -1.03 11.96 -9.24
N VAL A 210 0.25 12.09 -9.59
CA VAL A 210 0.70 12.81 -10.78
C VAL A 210 0.10 12.16 -12.03
N GLY A 211 -0.47 12.96 -12.92
CA GLY A 211 -1.13 12.50 -14.14
C GLY A 211 -2.48 11.82 -13.93
N VAL A 212 -2.97 11.71 -12.69
CA VAL A 212 -4.28 11.11 -12.39
C VAL A 212 -5.35 12.20 -12.33
N GLY A 213 -6.28 12.18 -13.29
CA GLY A 213 -7.44 13.07 -13.28
C GLY A 213 -8.47 12.64 -12.24
N TRP A 214 -9.23 13.59 -11.69
CA TRP A 214 -10.24 13.36 -10.65
C TRP A 214 -11.28 12.34 -11.10
N TYR A 215 -11.81 12.49 -12.32
CA TYR A 215 -12.80 11.56 -12.86
C TYR A 215 -12.25 10.13 -12.95
N GLN A 216 -11.02 9.96 -13.46
CA GLN A 216 -10.37 8.66 -13.55
C GLN A 216 -10.18 8.03 -12.18
N PHE A 217 -9.78 8.83 -11.19
CA PHE A 217 -9.62 8.37 -9.82
C PHE A 217 -10.94 7.88 -9.22
N VAL A 218 -12.02 8.64 -9.34
CA VAL A 218 -13.34 8.26 -8.83
C VAL A 218 -13.84 6.96 -9.46
N VAL A 219 -13.68 6.80 -10.79
CA VAL A 219 -14.08 5.57 -11.50
C VAL A 219 -13.24 4.36 -11.05
N GLY A 220 -11.95 4.57 -10.78
CA GLY A 220 -11.04 3.54 -10.28
C GLY A 220 -11.30 3.13 -8.82
N HIS A 221 -11.95 3.99 -8.03
CA HIS A 221 -12.18 3.79 -6.60
C HIS A 221 -13.67 3.88 -6.24
N PRO A 222 -14.52 2.99 -6.77
CA PRO A 222 -15.97 3.09 -6.63
C PRO A 222 -16.48 2.91 -5.19
N THR A 223 -15.63 2.43 -4.29
CA THR A 223 -15.95 2.24 -2.86
C THR A 223 -15.64 3.48 -2.00
N MET A 224 -14.96 4.50 -2.53
CA MET A 224 -14.63 5.71 -1.78
C MET A 224 -15.76 6.74 -1.86
N ALA A 225 -16.09 7.35 -0.71
CA ALA A 225 -17.07 8.43 -0.61
C ALA A 225 -16.45 9.80 -0.96
N LEU A 226 -16.17 10.03 -2.25
CA LEU A 226 -15.41 11.21 -2.71
C LEU A 226 -16.25 12.49 -2.92
N GLY A 227 -17.58 12.38 -2.82
CA GLY A 227 -18.49 13.52 -2.92
C GLY A 227 -18.50 14.18 -4.30
N ALA A 228 -18.69 15.51 -4.31
CA ALA A 228 -18.76 16.29 -5.56
C ALA A 228 -17.45 16.23 -6.36
N PRO A 229 -17.47 16.45 -7.69
CA PRO A 229 -16.25 16.53 -8.49
C PRO A 229 -15.27 17.59 -8.00
N ARG A 230 -13.96 17.37 -8.22
CA ARG A 230 -12.90 18.37 -8.05
C ARG A 230 -12.18 18.60 -9.38
N PRO A 231 -11.58 19.80 -9.57
CA PRO A 231 -10.72 20.03 -10.72
C PRO A 231 -9.48 19.13 -10.64
N ASP A 232 -8.95 18.76 -11.80
CA ASP A 232 -7.67 18.07 -11.89
C ASP A 232 -6.53 18.98 -11.39
N LEU A 233 -5.48 18.38 -10.85
CA LEU A 233 -4.26 19.10 -10.49
C LEU A 233 -3.65 19.76 -11.72
N THR A 234 -3.27 21.03 -11.60
CA THR A 234 -2.51 21.76 -12.61
C THR A 234 -1.10 21.16 -12.78
N ASP A 235 -0.43 21.41 -13.90
CA ASP A 235 0.97 20.97 -14.13
C ASP A 235 1.90 21.47 -13.00
N THR A 236 1.70 22.69 -12.52
CA THR A 236 2.45 23.25 -11.38
C THR A 236 2.24 22.45 -10.10
N GLU A 237 1.00 22.11 -9.76
CA GLU A 237 0.68 21.33 -8.56
C GLU A 237 1.21 19.89 -8.67
N GLN A 238 1.14 19.30 -9.86
CA GLN A 238 1.70 17.97 -10.12
C GLN A 238 3.23 17.95 -9.98
N ARG A 239 3.93 18.96 -10.51
CA ARG A 239 5.39 19.11 -10.32
C ARG A 239 5.74 19.34 -8.86
N ALA A 240 4.95 20.15 -8.16
CA ALA A 240 5.13 20.38 -6.72
C ALA A 240 4.96 19.08 -5.94
N HIS A 241 3.89 18.30 -6.20
CA HIS A 241 3.66 16.99 -5.59
C HIS A 241 4.86 16.06 -5.75
N PHE A 242 5.33 15.89 -6.99
CA PHE A 242 6.48 15.04 -7.28
C PHE A 242 7.76 15.53 -6.57
N SER A 243 7.99 16.84 -6.55
CA SER A 243 9.19 17.43 -5.95
C SER A 243 9.18 17.30 -4.43
N LEU A 244 8.01 17.49 -3.80
CA LEU A 244 7.85 17.30 -2.36
C LEU A 244 8.14 15.85 -1.99
N TRP A 245 7.65 14.90 -2.77
CA TRP A 245 7.96 13.48 -2.58
C TRP A 245 9.44 13.18 -2.61
N ALA A 246 10.14 13.70 -3.62
CA ALA A 246 11.57 13.49 -3.78
C ALA A 246 12.41 14.14 -2.66
N MET A 247 11.87 15.13 -1.94
CA MET A 247 12.54 15.83 -0.85
C MET A 247 12.33 15.24 0.55
N LEU A 248 11.36 14.33 0.73
CA LEU A 248 11.05 13.72 2.03
C LEU A 248 11.96 12.54 2.42
N ALA A 249 12.77 12.04 1.48
CA ALA A 249 13.63 10.87 1.63
C ALA A 249 15.09 11.22 1.89
#